data_AF-A0A1S3MJJ1-F1
#
_entry.id   AF-A0A1S3MJJ1-F1
#
_cell.length_a   1.000
_cell.length_b   1.000
_cell.length_c   1.000
_cell.angle_alpha   90.00
_cell.angle_beta   90.00
_cell.angle_gamma   90.00
#
_symmetry.space_group_name_H-M   'P 1'
#
loop_
_entity.id
_entity.type
_entity.pdbx_description
1 polymer ?
#
loop_
_entity_poly.entity_id
_entity_poly.type
_entity_poly.pdbx_seq_one_letter_code
_entity_poly.pdbx_strand_id
1 'polypeptide(L)'
;MCIVTLSLPLQWARDEFEGLFKQPSENAMQYLTDAKFLERTLKLPGAQPLEVLEAVYKSLVTDCPQSWADCVTWARHHWQCQYSNNICQLLHNFPPEQLTSSGAPFWSGPKRCPHPLEFSTSNDLHMDYVMSGANLFAQSYGMQGSTDRVAVAQILDSLSVPTFVPRSGVKIHVSDQEMQSANANVDDNRLEELKTLLPGPEASSHFKLTAIDFEKDDDSNFHMDFIVAASNLRAENYHIPPADRHKSKLIAGKIIPAIATTTSAVVGLVCLELIKIVQGHKKVESFKNGFMNLALPFFTFSEPIAAPNHKVQDRGRTSHHDTRRSDT
;
A
#
# COMPACT_ATOMS: atom_id res chain seq x y z
N MET A 1 1.35 -15.36 -2.57
CA MET A 1 2.66 -15.92 -2.11
C MET A 1 3.62 -16.12 -3.29
N CYS A 2 4.01 -15.03 -3.96
CA CYS A 2 5.07 -15.01 -4.98
C CYS A 2 6.13 -14.05 -4.46
N ILE A 3 7.35 -14.52 -4.20
CA ILE A 3 8.41 -13.77 -3.50
C ILE A 3 9.70 -13.94 -4.31
N VAL A 4 9.77 -13.28 -5.47
CA VAL A 4 10.95 -13.38 -6.36
C VAL A 4 11.52 -12.01 -6.75
N THR A 5 10.75 -10.94 -6.65
CA THR A 5 11.18 -9.59 -7.07
C THR A 5 11.05 -8.57 -5.94
N LEU A 6 12.02 -7.66 -5.87
CA LEU A 6 12.08 -6.54 -4.93
C LEU A 6 10.82 -5.64 -4.95
N SER A 7 10.08 -5.64 -6.07
CA SER A 7 8.82 -4.89 -6.19
C SER A 7 7.76 -5.31 -5.16
N LEU A 8 7.79 -6.56 -4.69
CA LEU A 8 6.80 -7.10 -3.77
C LEU A 8 7.00 -6.61 -2.32
N PRO A 9 8.20 -6.68 -1.72
CA PRO A 9 8.45 -6.03 -0.43
C PRO A 9 8.14 -4.52 -0.42
N LEU A 10 8.41 -3.82 -1.52
CA LEU A 10 8.14 -2.38 -1.62
C LEU A 10 6.66 -2.04 -1.75
N GLN A 11 5.91 -2.80 -2.56
CA GLN A 11 4.45 -2.64 -2.62
C GLN A 11 3.83 -2.97 -1.25
N TRP A 12 4.28 -4.05 -0.60
CA TRP A 12 3.84 -4.39 0.75
C TRP A 12 4.14 -3.25 1.73
N ALA A 13 5.35 -2.68 1.72
CA ALA A 13 5.71 -1.58 2.62
C ALA A 13 4.88 -0.30 2.37
N ARG A 14 4.50 -0.05 1.11
CA ARG A 14 3.61 1.06 0.74
C ARG A 14 2.19 0.84 1.27
N ASP A 15 1.68 -0.38 1.19
CA ASP A 15 0.37 -0.76 1.73
C ASP A 15 0.39 -0.73 3.26
N GLU A 16 1.50 -1.18 3.88
CA GLU A 16 1.71 -1.12 5.33
C GLU A 16 1.72 0.33 5.83
N PHE A 17 2.37 1.25 5.11
CA PHE A 17 2.35 2.68 5.44
C PHE A 17 0.92 3.23 5.49
N GLU A 18 0.09 2.94 4.48
CA GLU A 18 -1.33 3.37 4.45
C GLU A 18 -2.12 2.74 5.60
N GLY A 19 -1.91 1.44 5.82
CA GLY A 19 -2.63 0.66 6.83
C GLY A 19 -2.29 1.04 8.27
N LEU A 20 -1.14 1.67 8.51
CA LEU A 20 -0.73 2.10 9.85
C LEU A 20 -1.00 3.59 10.10
N PHE A 21 -0.70 4.47 9.14
CA PHE A 21 -0.62 5.91 9.39
C PHE A 21 -1.74 6.73 8.73
N LYS A 22 -2.48 6.14 7.78
CA LYS A 22 -3.60 6.81 7.11
C LYS A 22 -4.93 6.21 7.51
N GLN A 23 -5.18 4.95 7.16
CA GLN A 23 -6.49 4.32 7.28
C GLN A 23 -7.02 4.30 8.72
N PRO A 24 -6.24 3.94 9.76
CA PRO A 24 -6.74 3.92 11.12
C PRO A 24 -7.12 5.32 11.61
N SER A 25 -6.29 6.32 11.33
CA SER A 25 -6.54 7.73 11.68
C SER A 25 -7.76 8.30 10.95
N GLU A 26 -7.92 8.01 9.64
CA GLU A 26 -9.11 8.41 8.89
C GLU A 26 -10.38 7.77 9.44
N ASN A 27 -10.35 6.45 9.69
CA ASN A 27 -11.50 5.73 10.22
C ASN A 27 -11.89 6.22 11.62
N ALA A 28 -10.92 6.43 12.50
CA ALA A 28 -11.16 6.92 13.85
C ALA A 28 -11.67 8.38 13.84
N MET A 29 -11.13 9.24 12.98
CA MET A 29 -11.63 10.60 12.79
C MET A 29 -13.06 10.61 12.23
N GLN A 30 -13.37 9.79 11.22
CA GLN A 30 -14.72 9.68 10.68
C GLN A 30 -15.70 9.10 11.72
N TYR A 31 -15.29 8.11 12.51
CA TYR A 31 -16.08 7.58 13.61
C TYR A 31 -16.48 8.67 14.62
N LEU A 32 -15.54 9.55 14.97
CA LEU A 32 -15.76 10.63 15.94
C LEU A 32 -16.57 11.81 15.38
N THR A 33 -16.58 12.03 14.05
CA THR A 33 -17.14 13.24 13.43
C THR A 33 -18.40 13.01 12.59
N ASP A 34 -18.55 11.84 11.98
CA ASP A 34 -19.68 11.49 11.12
C ASP A 34 -20.65 10.56 11.84
N ALA A 35 -21.80 11.11 12.23
CA ALA A 35 -22.87 10.37 12.89
C ALA A 35 -23.39 9.14 12.10
N LYS A 36 -23.15 9.08 10.77
CA LYS A 36 -23.55 7.96 9.91
C LYS A 36 -22.45 6.92 9.70
N PHE A 37 -21.24 7.15 10.24
CA PHE A 37 -20.11 6.23 10.05
C PHE A 37 -20.46 4.81 10.48
N LEU A 38 -20.95 4.63 11.71
CA LEU A 38 -21.28 3.29 12.23
C LEU A 38 -22.35 2.59 11.37
N GLU A 39 -23.39 3.30 10.94
CA GLU A 39 -24.43 2.75 10.06
C GLU A 39 -23.86 2.29 8.71
N ARG A 40 -22.96 3.09 8.10
CA ARG A 40 -22.31 2.72 6.82
C ARG A 40 -21.38 1.53 7.00
N THR A 41 -20.56 1.52 8.06
CA THR A 41 -19.58 0.46 8.33
C THR A 41 -20.27 -0.87 8.58
N LEU A 42 -21.40 -0.91 9.28
CA LEU A 42 -22.17 -2.14 9.53
C LEU A 42 -22.84 -2.72 8.27
N LYS A 43 -22.96 -1.93 7.19
CA LYS A 43 -23.50 -2.39 5.89
C LYS A 43 -22.41 -2.97 4.97
N LEU A 44 -21.14 -2.92 5.37
CA LEU A 44 -20.06 -3.49 4.59
C LEU A 44 -20.15 -5.03 4.55
N PRO A 45 -19.73 -5.66 3.44
CA PRO A 45 -19.81 -7.10 3.28
C PRO A 45 -18.77 -7.85 4.13
N GLY A 46 -19.14 -9.04 4.62
CA GLY A 46 -18.21 -9.99 5.25
C GLY A 46 -17.64 -9.48 6.57
N ALA A 47 -16.34 -9.73 6.81
CA ALA A 47 -15.64 -9.37 8.05
C ALA A 47 -15.22 -7.88 8.12
N GLN A 48 -15.43 -7.09 7.06
CA GLN A 48 -15.03 -5.69 6.99
C GLN A 48 -15.56 -4.81 8.14
N PRO A 49 -16.83 -4.94 8.60
CA PRO A 49 -17.31 -4.15 9.73
C PRO A 49 -16.48 -4.37 11.00
N LEU A 50 -16.11 -5.63 11.26
CA LEU A 50 -15.30 -5.99 12.43
C LEU A 50 -13.87 -5.47 12.30
N GLU A 51 -13.24 -5.62 11.14
CA GLU A 51 -11.88 -5.11 10.88
C GLU A 51 -11.80 -3.59 11.07
N VAL A 52 -12.77 -2.85 10.53
CA VAL A 52 -12.83 -1.38 10.65
C VAL A 52 -13.04 -0.97 12.11
N LEU A 53 -14.00 -1.56 12.82
CA LEU A 53 -14.28 -1.18 14.22
C LEU A 53 -13.14 -1.59 15.17
N GLU A 54 -12.47 -2.71 14.93
CA GLU A 54 -11.30 -3.11 15.71
C GLU A 54 -10.13 -2.14 15.49
N ALA A 55 -9.94 -1.65 14.26
CA ALA A 55 -8.93 -0.62 13.96
C ALA A 55 -9.24 0.72 14.65
N VAL A 56 -10.51 1.14 14.67
CA VAL A 56 -10.96 2.34 15.41
C VAL A 56 -10.74 2.15 16.91
N TYR A 57 -11.13 1.00 17.46
CA TYR A 57 -10.96 0.69 18.87
C TYR A 57 -9.49 0.73 19.29
N LYS A 58 -8.60 0.13 18.48
CA LYS A 58 -7.16 0.22 18.71
C LYS A 58 -6.67 1.67 18.72
N SER A 59 -7.08 2.45 17.74
CA SER A 59 -6.62 3.85 17.59
C SER A 59 -7.10 4.76 18.72
N LEU A 60 -8.28 4.50 19.30
CA LEU A 60 -8.88 5.37 20.31
C LEU A 60 -8.69 4.89 21.75
N VAL A 61 -8.43 3.59 21.95
CA VAL A 61 -8.48 2.98 23.29
C VAL A 61 -7.20 2.23 23.63
N THR A 62 -6.81 1.21 22.85
CA THR A 62 -5.70 0.32 23.28
C THR A 62 -4.33 0.83 22.92
N ASP A 63 -4.17 1.40 21.73
CA ASP A 63 -2.87 1.74 21.15
C ASP A 63 -2.64 3.27 21.12
N CYS A 64 -3.57 4.06 21.68
CA CYS A 64 -3.45 5.51 21.73
C CYS A 64 -2.25 5.94 22.60
N PRO A 65 -1.19 6.53 22.01
CA PRO A 65 0.01 6.92 22.76
C PRO A 65 -0.28 8.12 23.67
N GLN A 66 0.36 8.15 24.85
CA GLN A 66 0.31 9.29 25.78
C GLN A 66 1.64 10.03 25.85
N SER A 67 2.73 9.38 25.41
CA SER A 67 4.08 9.91 25.41
C SER A 67 4.88 9.47 24.18
N TRP A 68 6.00 10.15 23.90
CA TRP A 68 6.95 9.71 22.86
C TRP A 68 7.46 8.29 23.10
N ALA A 69 7.66 7.90 24.36
CA ALA A 69 8.10 6.55 24.71
C ALA A 69 7.05 5.49 24.33
N ASP A 70 5.76 5.81 24.37
CA ASP A 70 4.69 4.92 23.90
C ASP A 70 4.75 4.74 22.39
N CYS A 71 5.06 5.79 21.62
CA CYS A 71 5.26 5.68 20.17
C CYS A 71 6.45 4.78 19.82
N VAL A 72 7.57 4.90 20.55
CA VAL A 72 8.73 4.02 20.40
C VAL A 72 8.37 2.58 20.75
N THR A 73 7.63 2.39 21.84
CA THR A 73 7.14 1.08 22.31
C THR A 73 6.25 0.42 21.26
N TRP A 74 5.29 1.17 20.71
CA TRP A 74 4.42 0.75 19.63
C TRP A 74 5.23 0.29 18.41
N ALA A 75 6.18 1.11 17.95
CA ALA A 75 7.00 0.79 16.77
C ALA A 75 7.84 -0.47 17.00
N ARG A 76 8.39 -0.67 18.21
CA ARG A 76 9.15 -1.87 18.57
C ARG A 76 8.28 -3.12 18.64
N HIS A 77 7.08 -3.04 19.20
CA HIS A 77 6.14 -4.17 19.21
C HIS A 77 5.65 -4.49 17.80
N HIS A 78 5.39 -3.48 16.98
CA HIS A 78 4.99 -3.68 15.60
C HIS A 78 6.10 -4.34 14.77
N TRP A 79 7.36 -3.91 14.95
CA TRP A 79 8.53 -4.58 14.38
C TRP A 79 8.58 -6.07 14.80
N GLN A 80 8.37 -6.36 16.09
CA GLN A 80 8.35 -7.74 16.60
C GLN A 80 7.30 -8.58 15.89
N CYS A 81 6.09 -8.03 15.77
CA CYS A 81 4.97 -8.70 15.14
C CYS A 81 5.27 -9.01 13.68
N GLN A 82 5.73 -8.04 12.90
CA GLN A 82 5.87 -8.20 11.45
C GLN A 82 7.07 -9.04 11.04
N TYR A 83 8.25 -8.81 11.62
CA TYR A 83 9.49 -9.40 11.14
C TYR A 83 9.95 -10.63 11.92
N SER A 84 9.26 -10.95 13.02
CA SER A 84 9.58 -12.10 13.86
C SER A 84 8.35 -12.97 14.10
N ASN A 85 7.33 -12.49 14.82
CA ASN A 85 6.19 -13.32 15.27
C ASN A 85 5.38 -13.88 14.09
N ASN A 86 5.03 -13.04 13.12
CA ASN A 86 4.28 -13.46 11.93
C ASN A 86 5.08 -14.48 11.11
N ILE A 87 6.41 -14.35 11.07
CA ILE A 87 7.30 -15.31 10.41
C ILE A 87 7.37 -16.63 11.17
N CYS A 88 7.49 -16.58 12.50
CA CYS A 88 7.41 -17.76 13.35
C CYS A 88 6.08 -18.50 13.20
N GLN A 89 4.96 -17.78 13.13
CA GLN A 89 3.64 -18.37 12.87
C GLN A 89 3.58 -19.00 11.47
N LEU A 90 4.12 -18.32 10.46
CA LEU A 90 4.17 -18.84 9.09
C LEU A 90 4.99 -20.14 9.00
N LEU A 91 6.13 -20.21 9.68
CA LEU A 91 6.98 -21.41 9.73
C LEU A 91 6.38 -22.54 10.59
N HIS A 92 5.58 -22.20 11.61
CA HIS A 92 4.81 -23.19 12.35
C HIS A 92 3.74 -23.85 11.46
N ASN A 93 3.05 -23.04 10.66
CA ASN A 93 2.06 -23.51 9.70
C ASN A 93 2.69 -24.27 8.53
N PHE A 94 3.83 -23.80 8.04
CA PHE A 94 4.55 -24.40 6.94
C PHE A 94 6.03 -24.63 7.28
N PRO A 95 6.37 -25.75 7.95
CA PRO A 95 7.74 -26.06 8.31
C PRO A 95 8.70 -26.01 7.10
N PRO A 96 9.98 -25.65 7.29
CA PRO A 96 10.97 -25.56 6.21
C PRO A 96 11.08 -26.83 5.35
N GLU A 97 10.92 -28.00 5.98
CA GLU A 97 11.02 -29.32 5.33
C GLU A 97 9.68 -29.83 4.77
N GLN A 98 8.61 -29.01 4.79
CA GLN A 98 7.30 -29.46 4.35
C GLN A 98 7.31 -29.80 2.86
N LEU A 99 6.69 -30.94 2.51
CA LEU A 99 6.44 -31.35 1.14
C LEU A 99 4.98 -31.05 0.73
N THR A 100 4.78 -30.77 -0.55
CA THR A 100 3.45 -30.68 -1.17
C THR A 100 2.84 -32.07 -1.36
N SER A 101 1.57 -32.14 -1.75
CA SER A 101 0.89 -33.40 -2.12
C SER A 101 1.59 -34.16 -3.25
N SER A 102 2.36 -33.47 -4.10
CA SER A 102 3.17 -34.07 -5.16
C SER A 102 4.56 -34.52 -4.71
N GLY A 103 4.90 -34.39 -3.43
CA GLY A 103 6.21 -34.76 -2.86
C GLY A 103 7.34 -33.75 -3.13
N ALA A 104 7.04 -32.59 -3.71
CA ALA A 104 8.04 -31.52 -3.94
C ALA A 104 8.15 -30.62 -2.68
N PRO A 105 9.30 -29.97 -2.42
CA PRO A 105 9.41 -29.02 -1.31
C PRO A 105 8.41 -27.87 -1.45
N PHE A 106 7.69 -27.56 -0.37
CA PHE A 106 6.72 -26.46 -0.33
C PHE A 106 7.40 -25.11 -0.61
N TRP A 107 8.58 -24.91 -0.02
CA TRP A 107 9.41 -23.72 -0.21
C TRP A 107 10.34 -23.88 -1.41
N SER A 108 9.76 -23.90 -2.61
CA SER A 108 10.51 -23.98 -3.87
C SER A 108 9.99 -23.00 -4.91
N GLY A 109 10.82 -22.72 -5.92
CA GLY A 109 10.50 -21.81 -7.02
C GLY A 109 10.13 -20.40 -6.53
N PRO A 110 8.86 -19.96 -6.67
CA PRO A 110 8.44 -18.62 -6.26
C PRO A 110 8.26 -18.43 -4.75
N LYS A 111 8.33 -19.51 -3.94
CA LYS A 111 8.16 -19.48 -2.48
C LYS A 111 9.51 -19.62 -1.80
N ARG A 112 10.07 -18.50 -1.33
CA ARG A 112 11.30 -18.50 -0.52
C ARG A 112 10.94 -18.80 0.94
N CYS A 113 11.65 -19.75 1.55
CA CYS A 113 11.51 -20.02 2.97
C CYS A 113 12.01 -18.80 3.76
N PRO A 114 11.20 -18.21 4.65
CA PRO A 114 11.65 -17.09 5.46
C PRO A 114 12.42 -17.54 6.70
N HIS A 115 13.04 -16.58 7.37
CA HIS A 115 13.52 -16.72 8.75
C HIS A 115 13.07 -15.52 9.59
N PRO A 116 12.75 -15.72 10.89
CA PRO A 116 12.45 -14.61 11.79
C PRO A 116 13.71 -13.75 12.01
N LEU A 117 13.52 -12.45 12.21
CA LEU A 117 14.59 -11.54 12.62
C LEU A 117 14.63 -11.38 14.14
N GLU A 118 15.82 -11.09 14.65
CA GLU A 118 16.07 -10.68 16.03
C GLU A 118 16.38 -9.18 16.09
N PHE A 119 15.69 -8.45 16.95
CA PHE A 119 15.87 -7.00 17.04
C PHE A 119 17.24 -6.69 17.66
N SER A 120 17.86 -5.60 17.19
CA SER A 120 19.11 -5.10 17.77
C SER A 120 19.17 -3.59 17.62
N THR A 121 19.49 -2.90 18.70
CA THR A 121 19.73 -1.44 18.71
C THR A 121 21.04 -1.06 18.03
N SER A 122 21.93 -2.05 17.77
CA SER A 122 23.17 -1.84 17.02
C SER A 122 23.01 -1.95 15.50
N ASN A 123 21.83 -2.37 15.02
CA ASN A 123 21.55 -2.50 13.59
C ASN A 123 20.83 -1.23 13.11
N ASP A 124 21.47 -0.48 12.22
CA ASP A 124 20.93 0.78 11.69
C ASP A 124 19.57 0.58 11.02
N LEU A 125 19.36 -0.51 10.27
CA LEU A 125 18.09 -0.79 9.59
C LEU A 125 16.94 -1.00 10.60
N HIS A 126 17.24 -1.67 11.72
CA HIS A 126 16.25 -1.91 12.78
C HIS A 126 15.89 -0.59 13.47
N MET A 127 16.89 0.24 13.74
CA MET A 127 16.71 1.56 14.31
C MET A 127 15.97 2.51 13.35
N ASP A 128 16.28 2.48 12.05
CA ASP A 128 15.62 3.30 11.03
C ASP A 128 14.12 3.03 10.99
N TYR A 129 13.72 1.77 11.08
CA TYR A 129 12.31 1.38 11.14
C TYR A 129 11.62 1.92 12.40
N VAL A 130 12.23 1.75 13.57
CA VAL A 130 11.64 2.23 14.84
C VAL A 130 11.57 3.76 14.85
N MET A 131 12.62 4.44 14.41
CA MET A 131 12.67 5.90 14.36
C MET A 131 11.60 6.47 13.44
N SER A 132 11.52 5.97 12.20
CA SER A 132 10.53 6.46 11.23
C SER A 132 9.10 6.09 11.64
N GLY A 133 8.87 4.84 12.07
CA GLY A 133 7.56 4.37 12.52
C GLY A 133 7.04 5.12 13.74
N ALA A 134 7.90 5.35 14.75
CA ALA A 134 7.50 6.09 15.96
C ALA A 134 7.21 7.57 15.67
N ASN A 135 8.00 8.21 14.78
CA ASN A 135 7.74 9.60 14.37
C ASN A 135 6.43 9.73 13.61
N LEU A 136 6.16 8.82 12.67
CA LEU A 136 4.90 8.80 11.92
C LEU A 136 3.71 8.53 12.84
N PHE A 137 3.85 7.58 13.76
CA PHE A 137 2.82 7.31 14.75
C PHE A 137 2.57 8.54 15.63
N ALA A 138 3.62 9.20 16.15
CA ALA A 138 3.47 10.43 16.91
C ALA A 138 2.75 11.55 16.11
N GLN A 139 3.12 11.73 14.84
CA GLN A 139 2.46 12.69 13.95
C GLN A 139 0.97 12.38 13.77
N SER A 140 0.59 11.11 13.63
CA SER A 140 -0.80 10.69 13.52
C SER A 140 -1.66 11.06 14.73
N TYR A 141 -1.07 11.31 15.91
CA TYR A 141 -1.75 11.76 17.13
C TYR A 141 -1.45 13.23 17.49
N GLY A 142 -0.79 13.98 16.60
CA GLY A 142 -0.43 15.38 16.84
C GLY A 142 0.62 15.59 17.92
N MET A 143 1.47 14.58 18.16
CA MET A 143 2.54 14.60 19.15
C MET A 143 3.89 14.93 18.49
N GLN A 144 4.78 15.57 19.27
CA GLN A 144 6.14 15.85 18.82
C GLN A 144 7.01 14.59 18.92
N GLY A 145 7.58 14.18 17.79
CA GLY A 145 8.55 13.09 17.73
C GLY A 145 9.99 13.53 18.05
N SER A 146 10.94 12.61 17.91
CA SER A 146 12.36 12.85 18.14
C SER A 146 13.24 12.16 17.09
N THR A 147 14.41 12.75 16.83
CA THR A 147 15.47 12.18 15.99
C THR A 147 16.67 11.69 16.79
N ASP A 148 16.61 11.75 18.13
CA ASP A 148 17.69 11.30 19.01
C ASP A 148 17.73 9.77 19.14
N ARG A 149 18.60 9.14 18.34
CA ARG A 149 18.77 7.68 18.34
C ARG A 149 19.29 7.13 19.67
N VAL A 150 20.08 7.90 20.41
CA VAL A 150 20.65 7.45 21.68
C VAL A 150 19.54 7.37 22.73
N ALA A 151 18.70 8.40 22.81
CA ALA A 151 17.54 8.39 23.70
C ALA A 151 16.55 7.26 23.32
N VAL A 152 16.32 7.04 22.03
CA VAL A 152 15.44 5.94 21.58
C VAL A 152 16.02 4.58 21.92
N ALA A 153 17.33 4.36 21.74
CA ALA A 153 17.99 3.11 22.14
C ALA A 153 17.83 2.85 23.64
N GLN A 154 17.96 3.86 24.49
CA GLN A 154 17.76 3.72 25.94
C GLN A 154 16.33 3.28 26.30
N ILE A 155 15.32 3.83 25.62
CA ILE A 155 13.92 3.40 25.79
C ILE A 155 13.80 1.92 25.40
N LEU A 156 14.36 1.53 24.26
CA LEU A 156 14.29 0.16 23.74
C LEU A 156 15.02 -0.86 24.63
N ASP A 157 16.17 -0.50 25.21
CA ASP A 157 16.93 -1.38 26.10
C ASP A 157 16.17 -1.66 27.41
N SER A 158 15.31 -0.74 27.83
CA SER A 158 14.45 -0.91 29.02
C SER A 158 13.15 -1.69 28.74
N LEU A 159 12.84 -1.95 27.47
CA LEU A 159 11.56 -2.49 27.04
C LEU A 159 11.58 -4.03 27.05
N SER A 160 10.62 -4.62 27.77
CA SER A 160 10.41 -6.07 27.77
C SER A 160 9.43 -6.47 26.66
N VAL A 161 9.93 -7.17 25.64
CA VAL A 161 9.08 -7.70 24.56
C VAL A 161 8.58 -9.10 24.92
N PRO A 162 7.26 -9.37 24.93
CA PRO A 162 6.74 -10.69 25.22
C PRO A 162 7.22 -11.74 24.22
N THR A 163 7.62 -12.91 24.72
CA THR A 163 7.95 -14.06 23.87
C THR A 163 6.71 -14.55 23.13
N PHE A 164 6.82 -14.68 21.81
CA PHE A 164 5.73 -15.18 20.98
C PHE A 164 5.69 -16.71 20.96
N VAL A 165 4.49 -17.27 21.11
CA VAL A 165 4.22 -18.70 20.98
C VAL A 165 3.25 -18.90 19.80
N PRO A 166 3.66 -19.61 18.72
CA PRO A 166 2.78 -19.90 17.60
C PRO A 166 1.53 -20.68 18.04
N ARG A 167 0.38 -20.36 17.44
CA ARG A 167 -0.90 -21.02 17.75
C ARG A 167 -1.22 -22.08 16.70
N SER A 168 -1.70 -23.24 17.14
CA SER A 168 -2.25 -24.25 16.24
C SER A 168 -3.67 -23.88 15.81
N GLY A 169 -4.01 -24.08 14.54
CA GLY A 169 -5.35 -23.82 13.99
C GLY A 169 -5.53 -22.47 13.29
N VAL A 170 -4.52 -21.60 13.29
CA VAL A 170 -4.49 -20.41 12.42
C VAL A 170 -4.42 -20.88 10.97
N LYS A 171 -5.38 -20.52 10.12
CA LYS A 171 -5.34 -20.84 8.68
C LYS A 171 -4.63 -19.73 7.93
N ILE A 172 -3.56 -20.08 7.23
CA ILE A 172 -2.88 -19.19 6.28
C ILE A 172 -3.19 -19.72 4.88
N HIS A 173 -3.84 -18.90 4.07
CA HIS A 173 -4.22 -19.26 2.71
C HIS A 173 -2.99 -19.32 1.80
N VAL A 174 -2.87 -20.42 1.04
CA VAL A 174 -1.72 -20.64 0.16
C VAL A 174 -1.95 -20.00 -1.21
N SER A 175 -3.22 -19.81 -1.59
CA SER A 175 -3.65 -19.21 -2.85
C SER A 175 -4.70 -18.11 -2.64
N ASP A 176 -4.79 -17.18 -3.60
CA ASP A 176 -5.77 -16.09 -3.56
C ASP A 176 -7.22 -16.61 -3.66
N GLN A 177 -7.43 -17.78 -4.29
CA GLN A 177 -8.74 -18.44 -4.39
C GLN A 177 -9.21 -18.99 -3.03
N GLU A 178 -8.30 -19.52 -2.22
CA GLU A 178 -8.62 -19.98 -0.86
C GLU A 178 -8.96 -18.79 0.06
N MET A 179 -8.30 -17.65 -0.13
CA MET A 179 -8.55 -16.43 0.65
C MET A 179 -9.95 -15.87 0.36
N GLN A 180 -10.38 -15.84 -0.90
CA GLN A 180 -11.69 -15.30 -1.30
C GLN A 180 -12.87 -16.16 -0.80
N SER A 181 -12.66 -17.45 -0.55
CA SER A 181 -13.71 -18.40 -0.13
C SER A 181 -13.89 -18.52 1.39
N ALA A 182 -13.00 -17.93 2.20
CA ALA A 182 -13.00 -18.08 3.65
C ALA A 182 -13.77 -16.98 4.43
N ASN A 183 -14.27 -15.94 3.75
CA ASN A 183 -14.91 -14.75 4.35
C ASN A 183 -16.31 -14.98 4.97
N ALA A 184 -16.63 -16.18 5.49
CA ALA A 184 -18.00 -16.57 5.82
C ALA A 184 -18.38 -16.58 7.32
N ASN A 185 -17.44 -16.38 8.26
CA ASN A 185 -17.76 -16.39 9.69
C ASN A 185 -17.31 -15.08 10.35
N VAL A 186 -18.24 -14.14 10.48
CA VAL A 186 -18.07 -12.92 11.29
C VAL A 186 -18.34 -13.28 12.75
N ASP A 187 -17.46 -12.87 13.66
CA ASP A 187 -17.70 -12.97 15.10
C ASP A 187 -18.61 -11.82 15.55
N ASP A 188 -19.92 -12.01 15.36
CA ASP A 188 -20.94 -11.01 15.70
C ASP A 188 -20.90 -10.62 17.19
N ASN A 189 -20.44 -11.50 18.09
CA ASN A 189 -20.34 -11.20 19.51
C ASN A 189 -19.25 -10.15 19.78
N ARG A 190 -18.08 -10.29 19.15
CA ARG A 190 -17.01 -9.28 19.26
C ARG A 190 -17.45 -7.95 18.68
N LEU A 191 -18.21 -7.96 17.60
CA LEU A 191 -18.75 -6.74 16.99
C LEU A 191 -19.68 -5.98 17.93
N GLU A 192 -20.57 -6.67 18.64
CA GLU A 192 -21.43 -6.05 19.67
C GLU A 192 -20.63 -5.54 20.88
N GLU A 193 -19.59 -6.27 21.30
CA GLU A 193 -18.71 -5.82 22.38
C GLU A 193 -18.02 -4.49 22.02
N LEU A 194 -17.44 -4.39 20.81
CA LEU A 194 -16.76 -3.17 20.34
C LEU A 194 -17.68 -1.94 20.35
N LYS A 195 -18.96 -2.10 19.99
CA LYS A 195 -19.94 -1.00 20.02
C LYS A 195 -20.14 -0.42 21.42
N THR A 196 -19.95 -1.23 22.46
CA THR A 196 -20.10 -0.79 23.86
C THR A 196 -18.80 -0.23 24.44
N LEU A 197 -17.64 -0.72 23.98
CA LEU A 197 -16.32 -0.27 24.44
C LEU A 197 -15.83 1.00 23.75
N LEU A 198 -16.31 1.28 22.53
CA LEU A 198 -15.91 2.47 21.78
C LEU A 198 -16.43 3.76 22.44
N PRO A 199 -15.59 4.80 22.55
CA PRO A 199 -15.99 6.06 23.16
C PRO A 199 -17.00 6.81 22.28
N GLY A 200 -17.92 7.55 22.90
CA GLY A 200 -18.89 8.34 22.15
C GLY A 200 -18.27 9.57 21.44
N PRO A 201 -19.01 10.22 20.53
CA PRO A 201 -18.52 11.37 19.75
C PRO A 201 -18.04 12.56 20.60
N GLU A 202 -18.50 12.69 21.84
CA GLU A 202 -18.03 13.67 22.81
C GLU A 202 -16.52 13.58 23.08
N ALA A 203 -15.95 12.38 22.90
CA ALA A 203 -14.52 12.15 23.06
C ALA A 203 -13.66 12.82 21.97
N SER A 204 -14.27 13.29 20.87
CA SER A 204 -13.57 13.93 19.75
C SER A 204 -12.64 15.07 20.17
N SER A 205 -13.01 15.84 21.18
CA SER A 205 -12.20 16.96 21.69
C SER A 205 -10.87 16.53 22.33
N HIS A 206 -10.74 15.27 22.72
CA HIS A 206 -9.54 14.72 23.35
C HIS A 206 -8.50 14.20 22.34
N PHE A 207 -8.89 13.99 21.08
CA PHE A 207 -8.03 13.39 20.07
C PHE A 207 -7.65 14.39 18.97
N LYS A 208 -6.36 14.48 18.66
CA LYS A 208 -5.83 15.24 17.51
C LYS A 208 -5.30 14.29 16.44
N LEU A 209 -6.19 13.43 15.93
CA LEU A 209 -5.83 12.46 14.91
C LEU A 209 -5.60 13.15 13.56
N THR A 210 -4.50 12.79 12.88
CA THR A 210 -4.18 13.26 11.55
C THR A 210 -3.82 12.07 10.67
N ALA A 211 -4.53 11.92 9.55
CA ALA A 211 -4.17 10.94 8.55
C ALA A 211 -2.94 11.41 7.77
N ILE A 212 -1.97 10.52 7.58
CA ILE A 212 -0.73 10.85 6.88
C ILE A 212 -0.83 10.45 5.41
N ASP A 213 -0.95 11.46 4.54
CA ASP A 213 -0.86 11.25 3.11
C ASP A 213 0.59 11.05 2.66
N PHE A 214 0.82 9.97 1.92
CA PHE A 214 2.15 9.65 1.42
C PHE A 214 2.66 10.69 0.42
N GLU A 215 3.71 11.41 0.82
CA GLU A 215 4.55 12.26 -0.02
C GLU A 215 5.94 11.63 -0.20
N LYS A 216 6.34 11.41 -1.46
CA LYS A 216 7.61 10.77 -1.84
C LYS A 216 8.74 11.77 -2.04
N ASP A 217 8.42 13.05 -2.29
CA ASP A 217 9.37 14.09 -2.70
C ASP A 217 9.84 14.99 -1.56
N ASP A 218 9.39 14.73 -0.33
CA ASP A 218 9.88 15.37 0.89
C ASP A 218 10.69 14.37 1.72
N ASP A 219 11.99 14.63 1.86
CA ASP A 219 12.93 13.79 2.60
C ASP A 219 12.93 14.04 4.12
N SER A 220 12.12 14.98 4.61
CA SER A 220 12.06 15.35 6.04
C SER A 220 10.89 14.74 6.81
N ASN A 221 9.94 14.11 6.11
CA ASN A 221 8.68 13.61 6.68
C ASN A 221 8.70 12.15 7.14
N PHE A 222 9.84 11.45 7.03
CA PHE A 222 10.00 10.03 7.39
C PHE A 222 9.24 9.01 6.53
N HIS A 223 8.49 9.42 5.49
CA HIS A 223 7.69 8.50 4.68
C HIS A 223 8.57 7.49 3.95
N MET A 224 9.55 7.99 3.19
CA MET A 224 10.48 7.15 2.46
C MET A 224 11.42 6.38 3.39
N ASP A 225 11.78 6.96 4.54
CA ASP A 225 12.57 6.28 5.57
C ASP A 225 11.85 5.01 6.07
N PHE A 226 10.56 5.14 6.40
CA PHE A 226 9.74 4.00 6.80
C PHE A 226 9.61 2.95 5.69
N ILE A 227 9.27 3.36 4.47
CA ILE A 227 9.10 2.42 3.35
C ILE A 227 10.39 1.64 3.06
N VAL A 228 11.53 2.33 3.04
CA VAL A 228 12.84 1.70 2.80
C VAL A 228 13.15 0.71 3.92
N ALA A 229 13.04 1.13 5.18
CA ALA A 229 13.34 0.26 6.31
C ALA A 229 12.39 -0.95 6.36
N ALA A 230 11.09 -0.70 6.23
CA ALA A 230 10.07 -1.74 6.28
C ALA A 230 10.22 -2.77 5.16
N SER A 231 10.52 -2.32 3.93
CA SER A 231 10.72 -3.21 2.78
C SER A 231 12.02 -3.99 2.88
N ASN A 232 13.12 -3.38 3.34
CA ASN A 232 14.42 -4.05 3.46
C ASN A 232 14.44 -5.07 4.60
N LEU A 233 13.75 -4.82 5.72
CA LEU A 233 13.55 -5.82 6.78
C LEU A 233 12.79 -7.04 6.25
N ARG A 234 11.71 -6.81 5.50
CA ARG A 234 10.97 -7.91 4.86
C ARG A 234 11.80 -8.61 3.79
N ALA A 235 12.62 -7.87 3.05
CA ALA A 235 13.55 -8.46 2.09
C ALA A 235 14.54 -9.40 2.79
N GLU A 236 15.07 -8.99 3.95
CA GLU A 236 15.94 -9.82 4.79
C GLU A 236 15.24 -11.11 5.20
N ASN A 237 14.02 -11.04 5.75
CA ASN A 237 13.25 -12.24 6.14
C ASN A 237 13.22 -13.33 5.06
N TYR A 238 13.14 -12.95 3.78
CA TYR A 238 13.01 -13.87 2.65
C TYR A 238 14.27 -13.99 1.80
N HIS A 239 15.43 -13.56 2.32
CA HIS A 239 16.72 -13.60 1.61
C HIS A 239 16.68 -12.90 0.23
N ILE A 240 16.00 -11.77 0.16
CA ILE A 240 15.96 -10.89 -1.01
C ILE A 240 17.02 -9.79 -0.83
N PRO A 241 17.84 -9.48 -1.86
CA PRO A 241 18.77 -8.37 -1.79
C PRO A 241 18.05 -7.05 -1.48
N PRO A 242 18.56 -6.22 -0.55
CA PRO A 242 17.94 -4.95 -0.20
C PRO A 242 18.00 -3.95 -1.36
N ALA A 243 17.21 -2.89 -1.26
CA ALA A 243 17.26 -1.75 -2.17
C ALA A 243 17.60 -0.46 -1.45
N ASP A 244 18.37 0.38 -2.14
CA ASP A 244 18.64 1.75 -1.69
C ASP A 244 17.38 2.64 -1.75
N ARG A 245 17.46 3.81 -1.11
CA ARG A 245 16.38 4.80 -1.07
C ARG A 245 15.92 5.21 -2.47
N HIS A 246 16.83 5.37 -3.43
CA HIS A 246 16.51 5.87 -4.77
C HIS A 246 15.68 4.85 -5.56
N LYS A 247 16.10 3.58 -5.57
CA LYS A 247 15.39 2.47 -6.19
C LYS A 247 14.04 2.22 -5.52
N SER A 248 14.01 2.30 -4.18
CA SER A 248 12.78 2.19 -3.40
C SER A 248 11.80 3.32 -3.73
N LYS A 249 12.28 4.57 -3.83
CA LYS A 249 11.47 5.74 -4.20
C LYS A 249 10.89 5.62 -5.62
N LEU A 250 11.68 5.12 -6.57
CA LEU A 250 11.22 4.87 -7.95
C LEU A 250 10.01 3.92 -7.97
N ILE A 251 10.11 2.81 -7.23
CA ILE A 251 9.09 1.75 -7.24
C ILE A 251 7.88 2.14 -6.37
N ALA A 252 8.08 2.49 -5.10
CA ALA A 252 7.01 2.79 -4.16
C ALA A 252 6.26 4.09 -4.51
N GLY A 253 6.99 5.07 -5.05
CA GLY A 253 6.42 6.33 -5.55
C GLY A 253 5.77 6.22 -6.92
N LYS A 254 5.79 5.03 -7.56
CA LYS A 254 5.31 4.80 -8.94
C LYS A 254 5.82 5.87 -9.91
N ILE A 255 7.10 6.23 -9.78
CA ILE A 255 7.69 7.31 -10.57
C ILE A 255 7.78 6.85 -12.03
N ILE A 256 7.20 7.64 -12.93
CA ILE A 256 7.33 7.46 -14.37
C ILE A 256 8.59 8.19 -14.81
N PRO A 257 9.65 7.50 -15.25
CA PRO A 257 10.86 8.15 -15.72
C PRO A 257 10.54 9.04 -16.92
N ALA A 258 10.98 10.30 -16.85
CA ALA A 258 10.77 11.29 -17.90
C ALA A 258 12.06 12.07 -18.15
N ILE A 259 12.31 12.39 -19.41
CA ILE A 259 13.43 13.23 -19.83
C ILE A 259 12.95 14.21 -20.89
N ALA A 260 13.48 15.44 -20.87
CA ALA A 260 13.07 16.51 -21.75
C ALA A 260 13.20 16.16 -23.24
N THR A 261 14.17 15.32 -23.62
CA THR A 261 14.39 14.90 -25.02
C THR A 261 13.20 14.17 -25.62
N THR A 262 12.65 13.19 -24.90
CA THR A 262 11.43 12.47 -25.35
C THR A 262 10.24 13.41 -25.39
N THR A 263 10.08 14.27 -24.38
CA THR A 263 8.99 15.26 -24.35
C THR A 263 9.05 16.22 -25.54
N SER A 264 10.21 16.82 -25.82
CA SER A 264 10.39 17.72 -26.95
C SER A 264 10.15 17.04 -28.30
N ALA A 265 10.60 15.79 -28.46
CA ALA A 265 10.37 15.05 -29.69
C ALA A 265 8.88 14.72 -29.90
N VAL A 266 8.17 14.25 -28.86
CA VAL A 266 6.73 13.98 -28.91
C VAL A 266 5.95 15.27 -29.21
N VAL A 267 6.26 16.38 -28.53
CA VAL A 267 5.62 17.68 -28.79
C VAL A 267 5.84 18.13 -30.24
N GLY A 268 7.05 17.96 -30.78
CA GLY A 268 7.33 18.26 -32.18
C GLY A 268 6.43 17.48 -33.15
N LEU A 269 6.26 16.16 -32.93
CA LEU A 269 5.37 15.33 -33.73
C LEU A 269 3.89 15.74 -33.60
N VAL A 270 3.46 16.10 -32.39
CA VAL A 270 2.10 16.63 -32.16
C VAL A 270 1.87 17.93 -32.93
N CYS A 271 2.84 18.84 -32.94
CA CYS A 271 2.74 20.09 -33.71
C CYS A 271 2.65 19.84 -35.23
N LEU A 272 3.29 18.80 -35.76
CA LEU A 272 3.14 18.43 -37.18
C LEU A 272 1.72 17.98 -37.51
N GLU A 273 1.10 17.17 -36.64
CA GLU A 273 -0.31 16.77 -36.83
C GLU A 273 -1.26 17.96 -36.65
N LEU A 274 -0.96 18.89 -35.74
CA LEU A 274 -1.73 20.12 -35.55
C LEU A 274 -1.80 20.97 -36.83
N ILE A 275 -0.70 21.09 -37.58
CA ILE A 275 -0.69 21.81 -38.86
C ILE A 275 -1.70 21.21 -39.84
N LYS A 276 -1.79 19.88 -39.93
CA LYS A 276 -2.74 19.18 -40.81
C LYS A 276 -4.19 19.45 -40.43
N ILE A 277 -4.47 19.52 -39.12
CA ILE A 277 -5.79 19.88 -38.59
C ILE A 277 -6.15 21.31 -39.02
N VAL A 278 -5.24 22.26 -38.81
CA VAL A 278 -5.45 23.68 -39.17
C VAL A 278 -5.64 23.88 -40.68
N GLN A 279 -4.96 23.08 -41.50
CA GLN A 279 -5.14 23.07 -42.96
C GLN A 279 -6.44 22.38 -43.42
N GLY A 280 -7.23 21.81 -42.51
CA GLY A 280 -8.52 21.18 -42.82
C GLY A 280 -8.41 19.81 -43.49
N HIS A 281 -7.34 19.05 -43.23
CA HIS A 281 -7.22 17.68 -43.72
C HIS A 281 -8.33 16.80 -43.14
N LYS A 282 -9.05 16.07 -44.00
CA LYS A 282 -10.17 15.18 -43.60
C LYS A 282 -9.92 13.70 -43.86
N LYS A 283 -8.89 13.37 -44.66
CA LYS A 283 -8.55 11.99 -44.99
C LYS A 283 -7.71 11.40 -43.86
N VAL A 284 -8.15 10.25 -43.34
CA VAL A 284 -7.45 9.53 -42.26
C VAL A 284 -5.99 9.23 -42.63
N GLU A 285 -5.73 8.88 -43.89
CA GLU A 285 -4.39 8.60 -44.44
C GLU A 285 -3.39 9.76 -44.28
N SER A 286 -3.89 11.00 -44.18
CA SER A 286 -3.06 12.20 -43.97
C SER A 286 -2.46 12.26 -42.56
N PHE A 287 -3.15 11.67 -41.58
CA PHE A 287 -2.74 11.68 -40.18
C PHE A 287 -1.83 10.50 -39.88
N LYS A 288 -0.94 10.67 -38.89
CA LYS A 288 -0.04 9.62 -38.43
C LYS A 288 -0.02 9.54 -36.90
N ASN A 289 -0.21 8.35 -36.37
CA ASN A 289 0.14 8.01 -35.00
C ASN A 289 1.64 7.77 -34.94
N GLY A 290 2.36 8.51 -34.09
CA GLY A 290 3.80 8.33 -33.89
C GLY A 290 4.09 7.43 -32.69
N PHE A 291 4.96 6.44 -32.88
CA PHE A 291 5.53 5.63 -31.81
C PHE A 291 7.05 5.75 -31.88
N MET A 292 7.69 5.97 -30.73
CA MET A 292 9.12 6.16 -30.69
C MET A 292 9.76 5.58 -29.44
N ASN A 293 11.00 5.11 -29.59
CA ASN A 293 11.88 4.71 -28.50
C ASN A 293 13.29 5.23 -28.81
N LEU A 294 13.67 6.34 -28.15
CA LEU A 294 14.95 7.01 -28.35
C LEU A 294 16.16 6.19 -27.86
N ALA A 295 15.95 5.16 -27.03
CA ALA A 295 17.04 4.27 -26.61
C ALA A 295 17.48 3.32 -27.74
N LEU A 296 16.58 2.97 -28.66
CA LEU A 296 16.84 2.12 -29.84
C LEU A 296 16.90 2.91 -31.15
N PRO A 297 17.03 4.24 -31.07
CA PRO A 297 16.56 5.19 -32.11
C PRO A 297 15.39 4.74 -33.00
N PHE A 298 14.36 4.12 -32.42
CA PHE A 298 13.23 3.58 -33.17
C PHE A 298 12.13 4.62 -33.34
N PHE A 299 11.65 4.79 -34.58
CA PHE A 299 10.49 5.61 -34.93
C PHE A 299 9.62 4.83 -35.90
N THR A 300 8.32 4.75 -35.62
CA THR A 300 7.34 4.19 -36.55
C THR A 300 6.08 5.03 -36.54
N PHE A 301 5.43 5.06 -37.69
CA PHE A 301 4.20 5.79 -37.90
C PHE A 301 3.14 4.85 -38.45
N SER A 302 1.93 4.91 -37.88
CA SER A 302 0.78 4.18 -38.41
C SER A 302 -0.36 5.14 -38.73
N GLU A 303 -1.24 4.74 -39.62
CA GLU A 303 -2.47 5.49 -39.87
C GLU A 303 -3.46 5.30 -38.71
N PRO A 304 -4.18 6.35 -38.31
CA PRO A 304 -5.26 6.19 -37.35
C PRO A 304 -6.32 5.21 -37.84
N ILE A 305 -6.92 4.47 -36.92
CA ILE A 305 -8.01 3.56 -37.24
C ILE A 305 -9.27 4.40 -37.48
N ALA A 306 -9.97 4.12 -38.59
CA ALA A 306 -11.24 4.78 -38.88
C ALA A 306 -12.28 4.48 -37.80
N ALA A 307 -13.12 5.47 -37.49
CA ALA A 307 -14.21 5.27 -36.54
C ALA A 307 -15.15 4.13 -36.98
N PRO A 308 -15.57 3.24 -36.07
CA PRO A 308 -16.51 2.18 -36.40
C PRO A 308 -17.85 2.75 -36.89
N ASN A 309 -18.33 2.26 -38.04
CA ASN A 309 -19.64 2.63 -38.57
C ASN A 309 -20.70 1.62 -38.12
N HIS A 310 -21.61 2.05 -37.26
CA HIS A 310 -22.78 1.26 -36.87
C HIS A 310 -23.98 1.63 -37.74
N LYS A 311 -24.59 0.63 -38.42
CA LYS A 311 -25.85 0.84 -39.12
C LYS A 311 -26.99 0.74 -38.11
N VAL A 312 -27.68 1.86 -37.86
CA VAL A 312 -28.96 1.87 -37.14
C VAL A 312 -30.06 1.73 -38.19
N GLN A 313 -30.80 0.62 -38.15
CA GLN A 313 -32.03 0.48 -38.93
C GLN A 313 -33.13 1.28 -38.23
N ASP A 314 -33.35 2.52 -38.67
CA ASP A 314 -34.57 3.24 -38.31
C ASP A 314 -35.67 2.88 -39.31
N ARG A 315 -36.88 2.63 -38.82
CA ARG A 315 -38.02 2.13 -39.62
C ARG A 315 -38.38 3.15 -40.71
N GLY A 316 -37.86 2.95 -41.92
CA GLY A 316 -38.37 3.55 -43.15
C GLY A 316 -37.51 4.63 -43.81
N ARG A 317 -36.34 5.01 -43.27
CA ARG A 317 -35.38 5.88 -43.99
C ARG A 317 -33.94 5.44 -43.72
N THR A 318 -33.29 4.93 -44.76
CA THR A 318 -31.82 4.77 -44.78
C THR A 318 -31.17 6.14 -44.79
N SER A 319 -30.68 6.60 -43.62
CA SER A 319 -29.74 7.72 -43.55
C SER A 319 -28.37 7.19 -43.11
N HIS A 320 -27.31 7.64 -43.78
CA HIS A 320 -25.95 7.50 -43.28
C HIS A 320 -25.82 8.51 -42.12
N HIS A 321 -25.94 8.06 -40.87
CA HIS A 321 -25.71 8.93 -39.73
C HIS A 321 -24.21 9.20 -39.58
N ASP A 322 -23.78 10.33 -40.14
CA ASP A 322 -22.69 11.13 -39.61
C ASP A 322 -23.37 12.18 -38.71
N THR A 323 -23.39 11.98 -37.40
CA THR A 323 -23.83 13.01 -36.45
C THR A 323 -22.77 14.11 -36.43
N ARG A 324 -22.75 14.92 -37.49
CA ARG A 324 -22.13 16.24 -37.45
C ARG A 324 -22.76 16.99 -36.30
N ARG A 325 -21.97 17.27 -35.28
CA ARG A 325 -22.14 18.52 -34.52
C ARG A 325 -22.15 19.63 -35.55
N SER A 326 -23.34 20.14 -35.83
CA SER A 326 -23.52 21.46 -36.38
C SER A 326 -23.10 22.43 -35.28
N ASP A 327 -21.83 22.79 -35.25
CA ASP A 327 -21.39 23.99 -34.58
C ASP A 327 -22.00 25.16 -35.36
N THR A 328 -22.78 25.95 -34.63
CA THR A 328 -23.24 27.29 -35.02
C THR A 328 -22.22 28.31 -34.57
#